data_AF-A0A9Y1Z5G8-F1
#
_entry.id   AF-A0A9Y1Z5G8-F1
#
_cell.length_a   1.000
_cell.length_b   1.000
_cell.length_c   1.000
_cell.angle_alpha   90.00
_cell.angle_beta   90.00
_cell.angle_gamma   90.00
#
_symmetry.space_group_name_H-M   'P 1'
#
loop_
_entity.id
_entity.type
_entity.pdbx_description
1 polymer ?
#
loop_
_entity_poly.entity_id
_entity_poly.type
_entity_poly.pdbx_seq_one_letter_code
_entity_poly.pdbx_strand_id
1 'polypeptide(L)' 'MPKISVEIPQELLDDLDEHVGDDGKYVNRSDAIRASIRKNLDILDEIDERHGRLEDEA' A
#
# COMPACT_ATOMS: atom_id res chain seq x y z
N MET A 1 13.74 -1.48 -9.16
CA MET A 1 12.67 -1.90 -8.23
C MET A 1 12.67 -3.41 -8.14
N PRO A 2 12.81 -3.98 -6.93
CA PRO A 2 12.62 -5.42 -6.75
C PRO A 2 11.20 -5.81 -7.16
N LYS A 3 11.03 -7.02 -7.69
CA LYS A 3 9.72 -7.55 -8.07
C LYS A 3 9.23 -8.49 -6.98
N ILE A 4 7.97 -8.36 -6.62
CA ILE A 4 7.25 -9.30 -5.76
C ILE A 4 6.13 -9.94 -6.56
N SER A 5 5.86 -11.21 -6.29
CA SER A 5 4.72 -11.94 -6.85
C SER A 5 3.86 -12.42 -5.70
N VAL A 6 2.56 -12.14 -5.78
CA VAL A 6 1.58 -12.49 -4.75
C VAL A 6 0.32 -12.99 -5.43
N GLU A 7 -0.38 -13.92 -4.78
CA GLU A 7 -1.72 -14.36 -5.19
C GLU A 7 -2.75 -13.51 -4.45
N ILE A 8 -3.76 -13.02 -5.18
CA ILE A 8 -4.81 -12.16 -4.63
C ILE A 8 -6.17 -12.77 -4.98
N PRO A 9 -7.13 -12.86 -4.03
CA PRO A 9 -8.51 -13.21 -4.33
C PRO A 9 -9.10 -12.34 -5.45
N GLN A 10 -9.86 -12.96 -6.36
CA GLN A 10 -10.44 -12.24 -7.50
C GLN A 10 -11.33 -11.07 -7.06
N GLU A 11 -12.14 -11.27 -6.02
CA GLU A 11 -13.00 -10.21 -5.46
C GLU A 11 -12.22 -8.95 -5.05
N LEU A 12 -11.04 -9.11 -4.44
CA LEU A 12 -10.20 -7.98 -4.06
C LEU A 12 -9.55 -7.31 -5.27
N LEU A 13 -9.27 -8.08 -6.31
CA LEU A 13 -8.75 -7.52 -7.56
C LEU A 13 -9.83 -6.70 -8.28
N ASP A 14 -11.07 -7.20 -8.29
CA ASP A 14 -12.22 -6.51 -8.88
C ASP A 14 -12.50 -5.20 -8.15
N ASP A 15 -12.54 -5.22 -6.81
CA ASP A 15 -12.68 -4.01 -5.97
C ASP A 15 -11.56 -2.99 -6.22
N LEU A 16 -10.32 -3.47 -6.42
CA LEU A 16 -9.19 -2.60 -6.73
C LEU A 16 -9.34 -1.96 -8.12
N ASP A 17 -9.81 -2.74 -9.10
CA ASP A 17 -9.98 -2.30 -10.48
C ASP A 17 -11.06 -1.21 -10.60
N GLU A 18 -12.08 -1.20 -9.75
CA GLU A 18 -13.06 -0.09 -9.66
C GLU A 18 -12.41 1.26 -9.30
N HIS A 19 -11.19 1.26 -8.76
CA HIS A 19 -10.45 2.45 -8.36
C HIS A 19 -9.29 2.80 -9.30
N VAL A 20 -9.11 2.06 -10.40
CA VAL A 20 -8.00 2.23 -11.34
C VAL A 20 -8.50 2.74 -12.69
N GLY A 21 -7.80 3.72 -13.27
CA GLY A 21 -8.10 4.28 -14.59
C GLY A 21 -8.21 5.80 -14.58
N ASP A 22 -8.65 6.38 -15.70
CA ASP A 22 -8.66 7.83 -15.91
C ASP A 22 -9.58 8.57 -14.91
N ASP A 23 -10.70 7.96 -14.53
CA ASP A 23 -11.62 8.47 -13.50
C ASP A 23 -11.35 7.86 -12.10
N GLY A 24 -10.31 7.01 -12.00
CA GLY A 24 -9.93 6.30 -10.80
C GLY A 24 -9.00 7.10 -9.89
N LYS A 25 -8.77 6.58 -8.67
CA LYS A 25 -7.81 7.16 -7.72
C LYS A 25 -6.37 6.82 -8.07
N TYR A 26 -6.17 5.81 -8.91
CA TYR A 26 -4.86 5.25 -9.23
C TYR A 26 -4.68 5.11 -10.74
N VAL A 27 -3.46 5.36 -11.20
CA VAL A 27 -3.14 5.28 -12.64
C VAL A 27 -3.13 3.84 -13.13
N ASN A 28 -2.69 2.90 -12.29
CA ASN A 28 -2.67 1.47 -12.60
C ASN A 28 -2.67 0.64 -11.31
N ARG A 29 -2.85 -0.68 -11.43
CA ARG A 29 -2.84 -1.61 -10.28
C ARG A 29 -1.55 -1.51 -9.46
N SER A 30 -0.39 -1.45 -10.11
CA SER A 30 0.89 -1.35 -9.41
C SER A 30 1.04 -0.04 -8.64
N ASP A 31 0.44 1.04 -9.12
CA ASP A 31 0.34 2.32 -8.42
C ASP A 31 -0.53 2.19 -7.17
N ALA A 32 -1.72 1.60 -7.33
CA ALA A 32 -2.65 1.35 -6.23
C ALA A 32 -2.03 0.49 -5.12
N ILE A 33 -1.38 -0.62 -5.48
CA ILE A 33 -0.72 -1.51 -4.51
C ILE A 33 0.43 -0.80 -3.79
N ARG A 34 1.28 -0.05 -4.52
CA ARG A 34 2.39 0.69 -3.89
C ARG A 34 1.88 1.78 -2.95
N ALA A 35 0.86 2.53 -3.34
CA ALA A 35 0.23 3.54 -2.50
C ALA A 35 -0.39 2.93 -1.23
N SER A 36 -1.06 1.78 -1.36
CA SER A 36 -1.64 1.06 -0.22
C SER A 36 -0.56 0.59 0.77
N ILE A 37 0.54 0.03 0.27
CA ILE A 37 1.67 -0.40 1.12
C ILE A 37 2.27 0.81 1.83
N ARG A 38 2.54 1.92 1.12
CA ARG A 38 3.12 3.11 1.74
C ARG A 38 2.22 3.65 2.85
N LYS A 39 0.92 3.79 2.58
CA LYS A 39 -0.04 4.26 3.57
C LYS A 39 -0.12 3.35 4.80
N ASN A 40 -0.03 2.03 4.61
CA ASN A 40 0.01 1.11 5.73
C ASN A 40 1.27 1.29 6.58
N LEU A 41 2.44 1.42 5.95
CA LEU A 41 3.70 1.67 6.65
C LEU A 41 3.68 3.01 7.39
N ASP A 42 3.18 4.08 6.77
CA ASP A 42 3.04 5.39 7.43
C ASP A 42 2.22 5.29 8.74
N ILE A 43 1.14 4.50 8.72
CA ILE A 43 0.30 4.28 9.92
C ILE A 43 1.07 3.49 10.99
N LEU A 44 1.87 2.50 10.60
CA LEU A 44 2.67 1.71 11.54
C LEU A 44 3.76 2.57 12.17
N ASP A 45 4.43 3.41 11.37
CA ASP A 45 5.43 4.37 11.86
C ASP A 45 4.79 5.33 12.88
N GLU A 46 3.62 5.91 12.58
CA GLU A 46 2.86 6.77 13.51
C GLU A 46 2.45 6.05 14.81
N ILE A 47 2.21 4.74 14.76
CA ILE A 47 1.91 3.93 15.95
C ILE A 47 3.18 3.75 16.78
N ASP A 48 4.29 3.39 16.14
CA ASP A 48 5.56 3.15 16.83
C ASP A 48 6.12 4.42 17.47
N GLU A 49 5.98 5.58 16.83
CA GLU A 49 6.25 6.91 17.41
C GLU A 49 5.48 7.13 18.72
N ARG A 50 4.16 6.87 18.71
CA ARG A 50 3.30 7.06 19.89
C ARG A 50 3.64 6.11 21.04
N HIS A 51 4.19 4.94 20.73
CA HIS A 51 4.57 3.95 21.73
C HIS A 51 6.04 4.03 22.17
N GLY A 52 6.82 4.98 21.63
CA GLY A 52 8.23 5.15 21.94
C GLY A 52 9.10 3.99 21.44
N ARG A 53 8.71 3.36 20.32
CA ARG A 53 9.39 2.21 19.71
C ARG A 53 10.30 2.58 18.54
N LEU A 54 10.49 3.87 18.29
CA LEU A 54 11.51 4.31 17.35
C LEU A 54 12.88 3.90 17.90
N GLU A 55 13.46 2.83 17.33
CA GLU A 55 14.90 2.65 17.40
C GLU A 55 15.51 3.79 16.59
N ASP A 56 16.53 4.47 17.14
CA ASP A 56 17.33 5.43 16.39
C ASP A 56 17.96 4.69 15.19
N GLU A 57 17.33 4.73 14.02
CA GLU A 57 17.92 4.23 12.78
C GLU A 57 19.11 5.14 12.43
N ALA A 58 20.30 4.72 12.85
CA ALA A 58 21.60 5.34 12.54
C ALA A 58 22.15 4.96 11.17
#